data_AF-A0A850K8V7-F1
#
_entry.id   AF-A0A850K8V7-F1
#
_cell.length_a   1.000
_cell.length_b   1.000
_cell.length_c   1.000
_cell.angle_alpha   90.00
_cell.angle_beta   90.00
_cell.angle_gamma   90.00
#
_symmetry.space_group_name_H-M   'P 1'
#
loop_
_entity.id
_entity.type
_entity.pdbx_description
1 polymer ?
#
loop_
_entity_poly.entity_id
_entity_poly.type
_entity_poly.pdbx_seq_one_letter_code
_entity_poly.pdbx_strand_id
1 'polypeptide(L)'
;MFCIWHAGGFAALGHKTALGMPWLDGKSQIKLWGAELFKKPEEQEDWIRQEARHMGVPALPDIFFFKGVFSLSTYSIYIIEDPYKVAPQSRYYVVEEPEHLAWLPCVLPRKKLSAEKVIGIVMTNYGFYIRRPKRPDRALFAAIVEWRNKKLMCKYSDVIAPLSPAINLEGIKHPVVHQQVTGVLDSFKSVPPVKVDQQGIYFMGRLVWDKALDVVIECALKLDLPIDIYGEGPDQTEMEERAKQIKAPVQFQGPSYSPWRDVEKYSVFFNPSLSEVLCTTTAEALVAGRHVVIPDCPANTPFYDLPNVHVYKDEKGIEDSINQALATLPTCPDKARKRFDWANVCKSIVDLLQT
;
A
#
# COMPACT_ATOMS: atom_id res chain seq x y z
N MET A 1 3.53 2.53 7.53
CA MET A 1 4.13 1.24 7.97
C MET A 1 5.26 0.78 7.06
N PHE A 2 5.37 1.19 5.79
CA PHE A 2 6.53 0.79 4.97
C PHE A 2 7.85 1.38 5.49
N CYS A 3 7.84 2.63 5.94
CA CYS A 3 9.02 3.31 6.47
C CYS A 3 9.70 2.59 7.65
N ILE A 4 8.94 1.96 8.56
CA ILE A 4 9.50 1.21 9.69
C ILE A 4 10.20 -0.07 9.22
N TRP A 5 9.65 -0.76 8.21
CA TRP A 5 10.27 -1.93 7.60
C TRP A 5 11.53 -1.57 6.83
N HIS A 6 11.50 -0.48 6.08
CA HIS A 6 12.70 0.07 5.44
C HIS A 6 13.78 0.39 6.46
N ALA A 7 13.46 1.17 7.51
CA ALA A 7 14.44 1.58 8.50
C ALA A 7 15.03 0.41 9.29
N GLY A 8 14.19 -0.51 9.79
CA GLY A 8 14.63 -1.72 10.47
C GLY A 8 15.45 -2.63 9.55
N GLY A 9 15.02 -2.80 8.30
CA GLY A 9 15.73 -3.60 7.31
C GLY A 9 17.10 -3.04 6.93
N PHE A 10 17.22 -1.73 6.72
CA PHE A 10 18.52 -1.09 6.48
C PHE A 10 19.47 -1.24 7.68
N ALA A 11 18.95 -1.10 8.89
CA ALA A 11 19.73 -1.34 10.12
C ALA A 11 20.18 -2.80 10.22
N ALA A 12 19.31 -3.76 9.91
CA ALA A 12 19.62 -5.19 9.91
C ALA A 12 20.68 -5.58 8.85
N LEU A 13 20.74 -4.84 7.73
CA LEU A 13 21.80 -4.96 6.72
C LEU A 13 23.14 -4.34 7.16
N GLY A 14 23.22 -3.76 8.36
CA GLY A 14 24.43 -3.18 8.93
C GLY A 14 24.64 -1.69 8.60
N HIS A 15 23.66 -1.01 8.03
CA HIS A 15 23.75 0.41 7.74
C HIS A 15 23.34 1.25 8.96
N LYS A 16 24.17 2.23 9.32
CA LYS A 16 23.78 3.26 10.31
C LYS A 16 22.61 4.06 9.75
N THR A 17 21.43 3.84 10.30
CA THR A 17 20.15 4.34 9.80
C THR A 17 19.50 5.23 10.85
N ALA A 18 18.65 6.16 10.44
CA ALA A 18 17.73 6.88 11.32
C ALA A 18 16.36 6.97 10.63
N LEU A 19 15.28 6.82 11.38
CA LEU A 19 13.91 6.90 10.90
C LEU A 19 13.30 8.27 11.24
N GLY A 20 12.89 9.02 10.21
CA GLY A 20 12.18 10.28 10.39
C GLY A 20 10.67 10.09 10.37
N MET A 21 9.95 10.66 11.35
CA MET A 21 8.48 10.59 11.43
C MET A 21 7.86 11.97 11.68
N PRO A 22 6.65 12.26 11.15
CA PRO A 22 5.94 13.47 11.50
C PRO A 22 5.44 13.40 12.95
N TRP A 23 5.67 14.47 13.72
CA TRP A 23 5.05 14.73 15.02
C TRP A 23 3.86 15.67 14.85
N LEU A 24 2.70 15.26 15.37
CA LEU A 24 1.46 16.02 15.31
C LEU A 24 1.15 16.66 16.67
N ASP A 25 0.76 17.93 16.66
CA ASP A 25 0.25 18.59 17.87
C ASP A 25 -1.07 17.97 18.33
N GLY A 26 -1.43 18.14 19.61
CA GLY A 26 -2.65 17.55 20.18
C GLY A 26 -3.92 17.89 19.40
N LYS A 27 -4.01 19.11 18.85
CA LYS A 27 -5.13 19.52 17.99
C LYS A 27 -5.21 18.69 16.71
N SER A 28 -4.08 18.42 16.07
CA SER A 28 -4.01 17.58 14.87
C SER A 28 -4.31 16.12 15.19
N GLN A 29 -3.81 15.60 16.32
CA GLN A 29 -4.12 14.25 16.78
C GLN A 29 -5.62 14.06 17.03
N ILE A 30 -6.26 14.98 17.76
CA ILE A 30 -7.71 14.93 18.02
C ILE A 30 -8.50 14.97 16.71
N LYS A 31 -8.10 15.80 15.75
CA LYS A 31 -8.76 15.85 14.44
C LYS A 31 -8.60 14.56 13.64
N LEU A 32 -7.45 13.89 13.77
CA LEU A 32 -7.14 12.69 13.00
C LEU A 32 -7.72 11.42 13.63
N TRP A 33 -7.55 11.26 14.94
CA TRP A 33 -7.86 10.04 15.70
C TRP A 33 -9.03 10.19 16.67
N GLY A 34 -9.62 11.38 16.80
CA GLY A 34 -10.70 11.65 17.77
C GLY A 34 -10.22 11.89 19.21
N ALA A 35 -8.94 11.64 19.50
CA ALA A 35 -8.31 11.85 20.80
C ALA A 35 -6.83 12.24 20.64
N GLU A 36 -6.27 12.85 21.69
CA GLU A 36 -4.82 13.04 21.80
C GLU A 36 -4.21 11.74 22.33
N LEU A 37 -3.47 11.03 21.47
CA LEU A 37 -2.88 9.72 21.79
C LEU A 37 -1.51 9.86 22.46
N PHE A 38 -0.73 10.85 22.04
CA PHE A 38 0.63 11.07 22.50
C PHE A 38 0.81 12.53 22.94
N LYS A 39 1.25 12.74 24.18
CA LYS A 39 1.57 14.07 24.71
C LYS A 39 3.01 14.47 24.40
N LYS A 40 3.88 13.48 24.19
CA LYS A 40 5.29 13.70 23.87
C LYS A 40 5.79 12.75 22.77
N PRO A 41 6.80 13.16 21.97
CA PRO A 41 7.36 12.31 20.91
C PRO A 41 7.87 10.96 21.40
N GLU A 42 8.40 10.87 22.62
CA GLU A 42 8.91 9.63 23.19
C GLU A 42 7.81 8.58 23.39
N GLU A 43 6.58 9.01 23.71
CA GLU A 43 5.43 8.10 23.84
C GLU A 43 5.04 7.51 22.48
N GLN A 44 5.13 8.32 21.41
CA GLN A 44 4.91 7.84 20.04
C GLN A 44 6.05 6.90 19.60
N GLU A 45 7.29 7.20 19.96
CA GLU A 45 8.43 6.32 19.69
C GLU A 45 8.26 4.95 20.35
N ASP A 46 7.94 4.91 21.65
CA ASP A 46 7.72 3.67 22.39
C ASP A 46 6.61 2.82 21.76
N TRP A 47 5.52 3.46 21.35
CA TRP A 47 4.43 2.80 20.64
C TRP A 47 4.89 2.24 19.29
N ILE A 48 5.60 3.03 18.46
CA ILE A 48 6.15 2.57 17.18
C ILE A 48 7.07 1.36 17.38
N ARG A 49 7.93 1.38 18.40
CA ARG A 49 8.84 0.26 18.71
C ARG A 49 8.07 -0.98 19.17
N GLN A 50 6.99 -0.82 19.92
CA GLN A 50 6.11 -1.92 20.31
C GLN A 50 5.40 -2.54 19.11
N GLU A 51 4.82 -1.73 18.24
CA GLU A 51 4.15 -2.18 17.01
C GLU A 51 5.13 -2.87 16.06
N ALA A 52 6.33 -2.31 15.90
CA ALA A 52 7.39 -2.92 15.10
C ALA A 52 7.75 -4.33 15.61
N ARG A 53 7.87 -4.51 16.94
CA ARG A 53 8.08 -5.84 17.54
C ARG A 53 6.89 -6.77 17.29
N HIS A 54 5.67 -6.28 17.41
CA HIS A 54 4.46 -7.08 17.17
C HIS A 54 4.39 -7.59 15.71
N MET A 55 4.80 -6.76 14.75
CA MET A 55 4.85 -7.12 13.34
C MET A 55 6.08 -7.96 12.93
N GLY A 56 7.05 -8.16 13.84
CA GLY A 56 8.30 -8.85 13.53
C GLY A 56 9.28 -8.03 12.69
N VAL A 57 9.16 -6.70 12.70
CA VAL A 57 10.13 -5.79 12.07
C VAL A 57 11.49 -5.97 12.75
N PRO A 58 12.62 -5.96 12.02
CA PRO A 58 13.93 -5.91 12.64
C PRO A 58 14.07 -4.72 13.59
N ALA A 59 15.06 -4.78 14.51
CA ALA A 59 15.26 -3.75 15.52
C ALA A 59 15.33 -2.35 14.87
N LEU A 60 14.42 -1.47 15.30
CA LEU A 60 14.35 -0.12 14.74
C LEU A 60 15.57 0.71 15.16
N PRO A 61 16.13 1.50 14.23
CA PRO A 61 17.22 2.41 14.52
C PRO A 61 16.76 3.61 15.39
N ASP A 62 17.60 4.64 15.49
CA ASP A 62 17.22 5.92 16.09
C ASP A 62 16.04 6.53 15.33
N ILE A 63 15.07 7.05 16.09
CA ILE A 63 13.89 7.72 15.54
C ILE A 63 14.02 9.22 15.85
N PHE A 64 13.73 10.05 14.86
CA PHE A 64 13.64 11.50 15.05
C PHE A 64 12.33 12.02 14.47
N PHE A 65 11.89 13.16 15.00
CA PHE A 65 10.61 13.74 14.64
C PHE A 65 10.76 15.10 13.96
N PHE A 66 9.88 15.38 13.01
CA PHE A 66 9.71 16.70 12.38
C PHE A 66 8.25 17.12 12.46
N LYS A 67 7.98 18.43 12.55
CA LYS A 67 6.61 18.90 12.77
C LYS A 67 5.69 18.71 11.55
N GLY A 68 4.50 18.17 11.82
CA GLY A 68 3.39 18.09 10.89
C GLY A 68 2.08 18.62 11.48
N VAL A 69 1.14 18.96 10.61
CA VAL A 69 -0.23 19.39 10.98
C VAL A 69 -1.24 18.62 10.14
N PHE A 70 -2.27 18.08 10.78
CA PHE A 70 -3.34 17.38 10.09
C PHE A 70 -4.43 18.34 9.60
N SER A 71 -4.81 18.19 8.33
CA SER A 71 -5.90 18.94 7.70
C SER A 71 -7.08 18.02 7.40
N LEU A 72 -8.24 18.34 7.97
CA LEU A 72 -9.50 17.63 7.69
C LEU A 72 -10.01 17.86 6.26
N SER A 73 -9.77 19.04 5.68
CA SER A 73 -10.34 19.40 4.37
C SER A 73 -9.73 18.59 3.23
N THR A 74 -8.45 18.26 3.33
CA THR A 74 -7.72 17.43 2.38
C THR A 74 -7.48 16.02 2.90
N TYR A 75 -7.78 15.77 4.18
CA TYR A 75 -7.53 14.52 4.88
C TYR A 75 -6.05 14.08 4.74
N SER A 76 -5.14 15.00 5.05
CA SER A 76 -3.69 14.80 4.86
C SER A 76 -2.86 15.49 5.95
N ILE A 77 -1.63 15.02 6.15
CA ILE A 77 -0.66 15.61 7.08
C ILE A 77 0.28 16.52 6.30
N TYR A 78 0.28 17.82 6.58
CA TYR A 78 1.23 18.77 6.00
C TYR A 78 2.48 18.88 6.85
N ILE A 79 3.64 18.80 6.22
CA ILE A 79 4.92 19.03 6.90
C ILE A 79 5.19 20.52 7.01
N ILE A 80 5.40 21.01 8.24
CA ILE A 80 5.53 22.45 8.53
C ILE A 80 6.94 22.84 9.00
N GLU A 81 7.87 21.89 9.02
CA GLU A 81 9.27 22.06 9.39
C GLU A 81 10.15 21.28 8.41
N ASP A 82 11.36 21.75 8.16
CA ASP A 82 12.28 21.09 7.24
C ASP A 82 12.86 19.80 7.85
N PRO A 83 12.50 18.60 7.37
CA PRO A 83 12.95 17.35 7.96
C PRO A 83 14.48 17.19 7.89
N TYR A 84 15.12 17.76 6.87
CA TYR A 84 16.56 17.64 6.67
C TYR A 84 17.38 18.47 7.66
N LYS A 85 16.79 19.47 8.32
CA LYS A 85 17.48 20.26 9.36
C LYS A 85 17.46 19.60 10.73
N VAL A 86 16.45 18.78 11.00
CA VAL A 86 16.31 18.04 12.25
C VAL A 86 16.89 16.63 12.15
N ALA A 87 17.00 16.10 10.92
CA ALA A 87 17.61 14.81 10.66
C ALA A 87 19.10 14.81 11.02
N PRO A 88 19.64 13.66 11.48
CA PRO A 88 21.08 13.44 11.52
C PRO A 88 21.70 13.61 10.12
N GLN A 89 22.93 14.12 10.07
CA GLN A 89 23.67 14.24 8.82
C GLN A 89 23.80 12.85 8.16
N SER A 90 23.30 12.73 6.94
CA SER A 90 23.17 11.46 6.24
C SER A 90 23.73 11.54 4.84
N ARG A 91 24.40 10.48 4.39
CA ARG A 91 24.92 10.33 3.02
C ARG A 91 23.80 10.10 2.01
N TYR A 92 22.74 9.43 2.45
CA TYR A 92 21.61 9.00 1.64
C TYR A 92 20.29 9.32 2.34
N TYR A 93 19.26 9.61 1.54
CA TYR A 93 17.89 9.71 2.03
C TYR A 93 16.96 8.81 1.21
N VAL A 94 16.07 8.11 1.90
CA VAL A 94 14.91 7.43 1.29
C VAL A 94 13.68 8.16 1.80
N VAL A 95 12.91 8.74 0.87
CA VAL A 95 11.75 9.58 1.18
C VAL A 95 10.52 8.93 0.59
N GLU A 96 9.58 8.54 1.45
CA GLU A 96 8.24 8.11 1.02
C GLU A 96 7.41 9.37 0.71
N GLU A 97 6.80 9.40 -0.47
CA GLU A 97 5.99 10.53 -0.96
C GLU A 97 6.76 11.87 -0.96
N PRO A 98 7.87 11.99 -1.73
CA PRO A 98 8.67 13.22 -1.77
C PRO A 98 7.87 14.46 -2.20
N GLU A 99 6.81 14.28 -3.00
CA GLU A 99 5.87 15.34 -3.35
C GLU A 99 5.06 15.84 -2.15
N HIS A 100 4.56 14.93 -1.32
CA HIS A 100 3.73 15.23 -0.17
C HIS A 100 4.54 15.90 0.93
N LEU A 101 5.77 15.39 1.16
CA LEU A 101 6.74 15.99 2.08
C LEU A 101 6.96 17.47 1.76
N ALA A 102 6.96 17.83 0.47
CA ALA A 102 7.27 19.17 -0.01
C ALA A 102 6.04 19.97 -0.51
N TRP A 103 4.83 19.65 -0.06
CA TRP A 103 3.65 20.44 -0.39
C TRP A 103 3.73 21.88 0.15
N LEU A 104 4.37 22.10 1.29
CA LEU A 104 4.66 23.44 1.78
C LEU A 104 6.10 23.85 1.44
N PRO A 105 6.36 25.15 1.17
CA PRO A 105 7.69 25.64 0.80
C PRO A 105 8.64 25.75 2.02
N CYS A 106 8.59 24.79 2.95
CA CYS A 106 9.44 24.71 4.14
C CYS A 106 10.59 23.70 3.97
N VAL A 107 10.49 22.76 3.03
CA VAL A 107 11.49 21.70 2.83
C VAL A 107 12.61 22.15 1.89
N LEU A 108 13.85 21.89 2.26
CA LEU A 108 15.01 22.15 1.39
C LEU A 108 14.95 21.28 0.11
N PRO A 109 15.12 21.87 -1.07
CA PRO A 109 15.19 21.11 -2.32
C PRO A 109 16.46 20.27 -2.39
N ARG A 110 16.41 19.19 -3.19
CA ARG A 110 17.52 18.25 -3.38
C ARG A 110 18.87 18.93 -3.66
N LYS A 111 18.87 19.96 -4.50
CA LYS A 111 20.07 20.73 -4.90
C LYS A 111 20.79 21.45 -3.74
N LYS A 112 20.15 21.62 -2.59
CA LYS A 112 20.72 22.27 -1.40
C LYS A 112 21.16 21.26 -0.33
N LEU A 113 20.93 19.97 -0.54
CA LEU A 113 21.33 18.93 0.40
C LEU A 113 22.77 18.49 0.11
N SER A 114 23.55 18.24 1.16
CA SER A 114 24.89 17.66 1.07
C SER A 114 24.89 16.14 0.87
N ALA A 115 23.72 15.50 0.93
CA ALA A 115 23.58 14.08 0.65
C ALA A 115 23.96 13.75 -0.79
N GLU A 116 24.56 12.58 -0.96
CA GLU A 116 24.98 12.05 -2.26
C GLU A 116 23.80 11.61 -3.09
N LYS A 117 22.77 11.01 -2.46
CA LYS A 117 21.58 10.57 -3.18
C LYS A 117 20.29 10.64 -2.34
N VAL A 118 19.18 10.96 -3.00
CA VAL A 118 17.82 10.91 -2.48
C VAL A 118 16.94 10.06 -3.38
N ILE A 119 16.42 8.94 -2.86
CA ILE A 119 15.40 8.13 -3.54
C ILE A 119 14.02 8.56 -3.04
N GLY A 120 13.14 8.90 -3.97
CA GLY A 120 11.74 9.18 -3.73
C GLY A 120 10.86 7.96 -4.03
N ILE A 121 10.29 7.33 -3.01
CA ILE A 121 9.32 6.25 -3.18
C ILE A 121 7.92 6.85 -3.33
N VAL A 122 7.22 6.54 -4.42
CA VAL A 122 5.90 7.10 -4.73
C VAL A 122 4.84 6.01 -4.64
N MET A 123 3.89 6.17 -3.71
CA MET A 123 2.87 5.16 -3.36
C MET A 123 1.43 5.67 -3.51
N THR A 124 1.20 6.94 -3.81
CA THR A 124 -0.12 7.56 -3.80
C THR A 124 -0.47 8.18 -5.15
N ASN A 125 -1.57 7.71 -5.75
CA ASN A 125 -2.12 8.33 -6.94
C ASN A 125 -3.14 9.43 -6.59
N TYR A 126 -2.64 10.60 -6.18
CA TYR A 126 -3.50 11.74 -5.82
C TYR A 126 -4.47 12.13 -6.93
N GLY A 127 -4.05 12.05 -8.19
CA GLY A 127 -4.91 12.38 -9.33
C GLY A 127 -6.10 11.44 -9.45
N PHE A 128 -5.87 10.13 -9.28
CA PHE A 128 -6.96 9.14 -9.21
C PHE A 128 -7.93 9.43 -8.05
N TYR A 129 -7.40 9.68 -6.84
CA TYR A 129 -8.23 10.01 -5.66
C TYR A 129 -9.06 11.28 -5.84
N ILE A 130 -8.55 12.27 -6.57
CA ILE A 130 -9.28 13.53 -6.82
C ILE A 130 -10.38 13.33 -7.86
N ARG A 131 -10.12 12.53 -8.90
CA ARG A 131 -11.02 12.31 -10.03
C ARG A 131 -12.22 11.42 -9.74
N ARG A 132 -12.43 10.96 -8.49
CA ARG A 132 -13.49 10.00 -8.07
C ARG A 132 -14.68 9.97 -9.04
N PRO A 133 -15.20 8.80 -9.45
CA PRO A 133 -16.19 8.68 -10.53
C PRO A 133 -17.41 9.63 -10.44
N LYS A 134 -17.78 10.05 -9.23
CA LYS A 134 -18.90 10.96 -8.95
C LYS A 134 -18.57 12.48 -9.09
N ARG A 135 -17.37 12.91 -9.50
CA ARG A 135 -16.95 14.33 -9.59
C ARG A 135 -16.09 14.67 -10.83
N PRO A 136 -16.67 14.68 -12.05
CA PRO A 136 -15.94 15.00 -13.28
C PRO A 136 -15.44 16.46 -13.34
N ASP A 137 -16.07 17.37 -12.58
CA ASP A 137 -15.66 18.76 -12.39
C ASP A 137 -14.24 18.91 -11.83
N ARG A 138 -13.69 17.85 -11.23
CA ARG A 138 -12.37 17.83 -10.61
C ARG A 138 -11.24 17.41 -11.55
N ALA A 139 -11.53 17.05 -12.80
CA ALA A 139 -10.51 16.57 -13.73
C ALA A 139 -9.38 17.60 -13.96
N LEU A 140 -9.73 18.87 -14.13
CA LEU A 140 -8.75 19.95 -14.27
C LEU A 140 -7.93 20.14 -12.99
N PHE A 141 -8.59 20.11 -11.83
CA PHE A 141 -7.90 20.21 -10.53
C PHE A 141 -6.95 19.03 -10.30
N ALA A 142 -7.36 17.81 -10.65
CA ALA A 142 -6.51 16.63 -10.59
C ALA A 142 -5.28 16.77 -11.50
N ALA A 143 -5.46 17.25 -12.73
CA ALA A 143 -4.34 17.48 -13.65
C ALA A 143 -3.33 18.50 -13.11
N ILE A 144 -3.82 19.57 -12.47
CA ILE A 144 -2.96 20.58 -11.82
C ILE A 144 -2.19 19.96 -10.65
N VAL A 145 -2.86 19.15 -9.81
CA VAL A 145 -2.21 18.47 -8.68
C VAL A 145 -1.17 17.47 -9.16
N GLU A 146 -1.47 16.65 -10.17
CA GLU A 146 -0.51 15.71 -10.76
C GLU A 146 0.71 16.43 -11.35
N TRP A 147 0.49 17.49 -12.12
CA TRP A 147 1.58 18.29 -12.67
C TRP A 147 2.47 18.87 -11.56
N ARG A 148 1.85 19.37 -10.49
CA ARG A 148 2.58 19.89 -9.33
C ARG A 148 3.36 18.78 -8.63
N ASN A 149 2.74 17.64 -8.37
CA ASN A 149 3.39 16.50 -7.72
C ASN A 149 4.58 16.00 -8.54
N LYS A 150 4.45 15.84 -9.87
CA LYS A 150 5.57 15.52 -10.78
C LYS A 150 6.74 16.50 -10.62
N LYS A 151 6.45 17.80 -10.56
CA LYS A 151 7.49 18.82 -10.33
C LYS A 151 8.15 18.70 -8.96
N LEU A 152 7.38 18.39 -7.91
CA LEU A 152 7.92 18.21 -6.57
C LEU A 152 8.79 16.95 -6.50
N MET A 153 8.32 15.81 -7.01
CA MET A 153 9.13 14.58 -7.10
C MET A 153 10.51 14.86 -7.73
N CYS A 154 10.53 15.51 -8.91
CA CYS A 154 11.78 15.83 -9.61
C CYS A 154 12.67 16.86 -8.89
N LYS A 155 12.07 17.75 -8.08
CA LYS A 155 12.79 18.80 -7.35
C LYS A 155 13.41 18.30 -6.04
N TYR A 156 12.83 17.26 -5.46
CA TYR A 156 13.15 16.77 -4.12
C TYR A 156 13.78 15.38 -4.10
N SER A 157 13.97 14.72 -5.24
CA SER A 157 14.68 13.44 -5.36
C SER A 157 15.71 13.46 -6.50
N ASP A 158 16.63 12.49 -6.50
CA ASP A 158 17.51 12.16 -7.64
C ASP A 158 16.94 11.05 -8.51
N VAL A 159 16.20 10.13 -7.88
CA VAL A 159 15.59 8.96 -8.51
C VAL A 159 14.21 8.76 -7.91
N ILE A 160 13.23 8.49 -8.77
CA ILE A 160 11.85 8.15 -8.38
C ILE A 160 11.66 6.64 -8.50
N ALA A 161 11.12 6.01 -7.46
CA ALA A 161 10.75 4.60 -7.44
C ALA A 161 9.24 4.46 -7.16
N PRO A 162 8.39 4.39 -8.19
CA PRO A 162 6.96 4.22 -8.01
C PRO A 162 6.64 2.77 -7.61
N LEU A 163 5.62 2.58 -6.77
CA LEU A 163 5.14 1.24 -6.39
C LEU A 163 4.62 0.43 -7.58
N SER A 164 4.10 1.08 -8.61
CA SER A 164 3.64 0.43 -9.84
C SER A 164 3.55 1.41 -11.02
N PRO A 165 3.32 0.90 -12.25
CA PRO A 165 3.00 1.72 -13.41
C PRO A 165 1.67 2.50 -13.35
N ALA A 166 0.85 2.33 -12.31
CA ALA A 166 -0.40 3.09 -12.15
C ALA A 166 -0.16 4.59 -11.90
N ILE A 167 1.02 4.96 -11.42
CA ILE A 167 1.42 6.37 -11.35
C ILE A 167 1.85 6.81 -12.74
N ASN A 168 1.07 7.71 -13.35
CA ASN A 168 1.48 8.33 -14.61
C ASN A 168 2.72 9.20 -14.37
N LEU A 169 3.88 8.71 -14.80
CA LEU A 169 5.15 9.43 -14.80
C LEU A 169 5.59 9.85 -16.22
N GLU A 170 4.69 9.76 -17.21
CA GLU A 170 5.00 10.17 -18.58
C GLU A 170 5.37 11.67 -18.63
N GLY A 171 6.33 11.97 -19.51
CA GLY A 171 6.81 13.32 -19.77
C GLY A 171 7.79 13.89 -18.74
N ILE A 172 8.11 13.16 -17.66
CA ILE A 172 9.15 13.61 -16.73
C ILE A 172 10.54 13.28 -17.29
N LYS A 173 11.45 14.26 -17.25
CA LYS A 173 12.86 14.09 -17.60
C LYS A 173 13.67 13.92 -16.31
N HIS A 174 13.41 12.82 -15.61
CA HIS A 174 14.02 12.50 -14.32
C HIS A 174 14.22 10.98 -14.22
N PRO A 175 15.28 10.49 -13.55
CA PRO A 175 15.48 9.05 -13.39
C PRO A 175 14.30 8.37 -12.68
N VAL A 176 13.78 7.31 -13.30
CA VAL A 176 12.71 6.47 -12.75
C VAL A 176 13.20 5.03 -12.74
N VAL A 177 13.06 4.35 -11.60
CA VAL A 177 13.42 2.94 -11.45
C VAL A 177 12.18 2.17 -11.01
N HIS A 178 11.75 1.23 -11.86
CA HIS A 178 10.68 0.29 -11.55
C HIS A 178 11.27 -0.94 -10.85
N GLN A 179 11.37 -0.86 -9.52
CA GLN A 179 11.82 -1.97 -8.68
C GLN A 179 10.87 -2.20 -7.51
N GLN A 180 10.96 -3.39 -6.91
CA GLN A 180 10.16 -3.70 -5.72
C GLN A 180 10.64 -2.86 -4.53
N VAL A 181 9.76 -2.02 -3.99
CA VAL A 181 10.03 -1.11 -2.86
C VAL A 181 9.07 -1.33 -1.68
N THR A 182 8.38 -2.46 -1.67
CA THR A 182 7.49 -2.85 -0.57
C THR A 182 7.50 -4.37 -0.39
N GLY A 183 7.38 -4.83 0.84
CA GLY A 183 7.30 -6.24 1.20
C GLY A 183 5.97 -6.61 1.84
N VAL A 184 5.87 -7.89 2.21
CA VAL A 184 4.72 -8.47 2.91
C VAL A 184 5.18 -9.00 4.27
N LEU A 185 4.30 -8.95 5.28
CA LEU A 185 4.59 -9.49 6.61
C LEU A 185 4.94 -10.99 6.55
N ASP A 186 5.94 -11.40 7.33
CA ASP A 186 6.38 -12.80 7.38
C ASP A 186 5.28 -13.76 7.84
N SER A 187 4.31 -13.28 8.63
CA SER A 187 3.15 -14.07 9.04
C SER A 187 2.36 -14.66 7.86
N PHE A 188 2.32 -13.97 6.71
CA PHE A 188 1.68 -14.51 5.52
C PHE A 188 2.48 -15.67 4.89
N LYS A 189 3.80 -15.72 5.09
CA LYS A 189 4.63 -16.86 4.63
C LYS A 189 4.32 -18.13 5.42
N SER A 190 3.85 -17.99 6.66
CA SER A 190 3.52 -19.08 7.57
C SER A 190 2.13 -19.69 7.34
N VAL A 191 1.35 -19.11 6.43
CA VAL A 191 0.02 -19.61 6.10
C VAL A 191 0.15 -21.02 5.48
N PRO A 192 -0.60 -22.03 5.98
CA PRO A 192 -0.52 -23.39 5.45
C PRO A 192 -0.88 -23.46 3.96
N PRO A 193 -0.26 -24.39 3.20
CA PRO A 193 -0.65 -24.65 1.82
C PRO A 193 -2.14 -24.99 1.70
N VAL A 194 -2.76 -24.54 0.62
CA VAL A 194 -4.15 -24.86 0.29
C VAL A 194 -4.32 -26.37 0.09
N LYS A 195 -5.35 -26.94 0.69
CA LYS A 195 -5.72 -28.36 0.55
C LYS A 195 -6.75 -28.56 -0.58
N VAL A 196 -6.86 -29.79 -1.09
CA VAL A 196 -7.76 -30.12 -2.22
C VAL A 196 -9.23 -29.86 -1.91
N ASP A 197 -9.64 -30.02 -0.65
CA ASP A 197 -10.99 -29.79 -0.15
C ASP A 197 -11.29 -28.31 0.17
N GLN A 198 -10.28 -27.43 0.04
CA GLN A 198 -10.41 -26.01 0.37
C GLN A 198 -10.68 -25.18 -0.90
N GLN A 199 -11.90 -24.65 -1.00
CA GLN A 199 -12.39 -23.93 -2.18
C GLN A 199 -12.94 -22.53 -1.88
N GLY A 200 -12.72 -22.01 -0.67
CA GLY A 200 -13.28 -20.72 -0.28
C GLY A 200 -12.70 -19.55 -1.09
N ILE A 201 -13.56 -18.58 -1.40
CA ILE A 201 -13.21 -17.31 -2.04
C ILE A 201 -13.38 -16.18 -1.03
N TYR A 202 -12.45 -15.22 -1.04
CA TYR A 202 -12.59 -14.02 -0.22
C TYR A 202 -12.14 -12.74 -0.92
N PHE A 203 -12.71 -11.63 -0.46
CA PHE A 203 -12.21 -10.28 -0.66
C PHE A 203 -11.70 -9.73 0.69
N MET A 204 -10.68 -8.87 0.65
CA MET A 204 -10.16 -8.18 1.83
C MET A 204 -9.68 -6.79 1.47
N GLY A 205 -10.24 -5.79 2.13
CA GLY A 205 -9.85 -4.38 1.98
C GLY A 205 -10.90 -3.41 2.52
N ARG A 206 -10.57 -2.11 2.49
CA ARG A 206 -11.51 -1.06 2.88
C ARG A 206 -12.80 -1.12 2.07
N LEU A 207 -13.95 -1.09 2.73
CA LEU A 207 -15.28 -1.21 2.09
C LEU A 207 -15.72 0.15 1.52
N VAL A 208 -15.26 0.42 0.29
CA VAL A 208 -15.64 1.58 -0.53
C VAL A 208 -15.97 1.12 -1.94
N TRP A 209 -16.96 1.75 -2.59
CA TRP A 209 -17.37 1.37 -3.95
C TRP A 209 -16.26 1.52 -4.99
N ASP A 210 -15.30 2.43 -4.77
CA ASP A 210 -14.13 2.60 -5.65
C ASP A 210 -13.28 1.31 -5.79
N LYS A 211 -13.42 0.35 -4.87
CA LYS A 211 -12.78 -0.98 -4.94
C LYS A 211 -13.59 -2.03 -5.72
N ALA A 212 -14.66 -1.64 -6.39
CA ALA A 212 -15.51 -2.49 -7.22
C ALA A 212 -16.15 -3.67 -6.45
N LEU A 213 -16.62 -3.45 -5.22
CA LEU A 213 -17.28 -4.49 -4.42
C LEU A 213 -18.66 -4.88 -4.98
N ASP A 214 -19.26 -4.03 -5.80
CA ASP A 214 -20.42 -4.38 -6.62
C ASP A 214 -20.11 -5.57 -7.54
N VAL A 215 -18.93 -5.60 -8.16
CA VAL A 215 -18.47 -6.74 -8.97
C VAL A 215 -18.32 -8.00 -8.13
N VAL A 216 -17.84 -7.90 -6.88
CA VAL A 216 -17.76 -9.06 -5.96
C VAL A 216 -19.16 -9.61 -5.66
N ILE A 217 -20.10 -8.73 -5.30
CA ILE A 217 -21.48 -9.09 -4.94
C ILE A 217 -22.22 -9.70 -6.14
N GLU A 218 -22.08 -9.11 -7.33
CA GLU A 218 -22.71 -9.60 -8.56
C GLU A 218 -22.10 -10.92 -9.03
N CYS A 219 -20.78 -11.07 -8.91
CA CYS A 219 -20.09 -12.32 -9.23
C CYS A 219 -20.55 -13.46 -8.32
N ALA A 220 -20.64 -13.23 -7.01
CA ALA A 220 -21.15 -14.21 -6.05
C ALA A 220 -22.55 -14.70 -6.44
N LEU A 221 -23.44 -13.77 -6.81
CA LEU A 221 -24.80 -14.10 -7.26
C LEU A 221 -24.81 -14.88 -8.58
N LYS A 222 -24.04 -14.41 -9.57
CA LYS A 222 -24.02 -15.01 -10.92
C LYS A 222 -23.49 -16.45 -10.91
N LEU A 223 -22.48 -16.71 -10.09
CA LEU A 223 -21.85 -18.03 -9.99
C LEU A 223 -22.51 -18.93 -8.94
N ASP A 224 -23.44 -18.40 -8.14
CA ASP A 224 -24.00 -19.07 -6.96
C ASP A 224 -22.91 -19.59 -6.01
N LEU A 225 -21.88 -18.75 -5.79
CA LEU A 225 -20.69 -19.07 -5.00
C LEU A 225 -20.59 -18.18 -3.76
N PRO A 226 -20.47 -18.76 -2.55
CA PRO A 226 -20.21 -17.99 -1.35
C PRO A 226 -18.89 -17.21 -1.41
N ILE A 227 -18.93 -15.90 -1.18
CA ILE A 227 -17.73 -15.06 -1.05
C ILE A 227 -17.72 -14.34 0.31
N ASP A 228 -16.65 -14.54 1.07
CA ASP A 228 -16.44 -13.84 2.34
C ASP A 228 -15.74 -12.48 2.10
N ILE A 229 -16.24 -11.42 2.73
CA ILE A 229 -15.76 -10.03 2.56
C ILE A 229 -15.22 -9.53 3.91
N TYR A 230 -13.92 -9.24 3.96
CA TYR A 230 -13.27 -8.62 5.12
C TYR A 230 -12.99 -7.14 4.92
N GLY A 231 -13.15 -6.40 5.99
CA GLY A 231 -12.82 -4.99 6.09
C GLY A 231 -13.92 -4.17 6.74
N GLU A 232 -13.68 -2.87 6.73
CA GLU A 232 -14.62 -1.85 7.19
C GLU A 232 -14.53 -0.64 6.24
N GLY A 233 -15.58 0.16 6.20
CA GLY A 233 -15.58 1.36 5.38
C GLY A 233 -16.91 2.10 5.39
N PRO A 234 -16.91 3.35 4.87
CA PRO A 234 -18.09 4.22 4.91
C PRO A 234 -19.27 3.67 4.09
N ASP A 235 -19.02 2.82 3.11
CA ASP A 235 -20.05 2.30 2.20
C ASP A 235 -20.57 0.91 2.64
N GLN A 236 -20.08 0.36 3.76
CA GLN A 236 -20.41 -0.99 4.21
C GLN A 236 -21.92 -1.23 4.37
N THR A 237 -22.63 -0.32 5.02
CA THR A 237 -24.09 -0.47 5.25
C THR A 237 -24.85 -0.57 3.93
N GLU A 238 -24.51 0.28 2.95
CA GLU A 238 -25.12 0.26 1.61
C GLU A 238 -24.81 -1.06 0.87
N MET A 239 -23.58 -1.57 0.99
CA MET A 239 -23.17 -2.85 0.40
C MET A 239 -23.94 -4.03 0.99
N GLU A 240 -24.09 -4.07 2.32
CA GLU A 240 -24.86 -5.11 3.01
C GLU A 240 -26.34 -5.09 2.63
N GLU A 241 -26.94 -3.90 2.53
CA GLU A 241 -28.32 -3.73 2.09
C GLU A 241 -28.52 -4.22 0.65
N ARG A 242 -27.63 -3.83 -0.28
CA ARG A 242 -27.68 -4.28 -1.67
C ARG A 242 -27.56 -5.79 -1.78
N ALA A 243 -26.58 -6.39 -1.09
CA ALA A 243 -26.37 -7.84 -1.08
C ALA A 243 -27.61 -8.61 -0.58
N LYS A 244 -28.26 -8.12 0.50
CA LYS A 244 -29.51 -8.68 1.03
C LYS A 244 -30.67 -8.55 0.04
N GLN A 245 -30.81 -7.40 -0.61
CA GLN A 245 -31.89 -7.13 -1.57
C GLN A 245 -31.83 -8.09 -2.78
N ILE A 246 -30.64 -8.29 -3.35
CA ILE A 246 -30.46 -9.18 -4.51
C ILE A 246 -30.21 -10.64 -4.12
N LYS A 247 -30.17 -10.94 -2.81
CA LYS A 247 -29.89 -12.27 -2.25
C LYS A 247 -28.56 -12.86 -2.73
N ALA A 248 -27.53 -12.01 -2.87
CA ALA A 248 -26.19 -12.47 -3.22
C ALA A 248 -25.59 -13.31 -2.07
N PRO A 249 -24.93 -14.45 -2.36
CA PRO A 249 -24.29 -15.29 -1.35
C PRO A 249 -22.96 -14.68 -0.88
N VAL A 250 -23.00 -13.50 -0.26
CA VAL A 250 -21.82 -12.86 0.35
C VAL A 250 -21.96 -12.78 1.86
N GLN A 251 -20.85 -12.88 2.60
CA GLN A 251 -20.83 -12.73 4.06
C GLN A 251 -19.81 -11.67 4.47
N PHE A 252 -20.25 -10.66 5.20
CA PHE A 252 -19.40 -9.60 5.72
C PHE A 252 -18.82 -10.03 7.07
N GLN A 253 -17.51 -10.23 7.12
CA GLN A 253 -16.78 -10.77 8.28
C GLN A 253 -16.26 -9.66 9.22
N GLY A 254 -16.37 -8.39 8.81
CA GLY A 254 -15.83 -7.25 9.54
C GLY A 254 -14.31 -7.08 9.38
N PRO A 255 -13.66 -6.22 10.19
CA PRO A 255 -12.23 -5.96 10.11
C PRO A 255 -11.41 -7.18 10.54
N SER A 256 -10.29 -7.41 9.85
CA SER A 256 -9.32 -8.46 10.18
C SER A 256 -8.14 -7.88 10.96
N TYR A 257 -7.89 -8.43 12.15
CA TYR A 257 -6.74 -8.08 13.00
C TYR A 257 -5.57 -9.06 12.86
N SER A 258 -5.79 -10.22 12.24
CA SER A 258 -4.77 -11.24 11.99
C SER A 258 -5.02 -11.87 10.62
N PRO A 259 -4.86 -11.09 9.53
CA PRO A 259 -5.29 -11.49 8.19
C PRO A 259 -4.65 -12.79 7.72
N TRP A 260 -3.40 -13.08 8.11
CA TRP A 260 -2.75 -14.36 7.79
C TRP A 260 -3.50 -15.58 8.34
N ARG A 261 -4.18 -15.46 9.49
CA ARG A 261 -5.02 -16.55 10.04
C ARG A 261 -6.37 -16.62 9.34
N ASP A 262 -6.98 -15.47 9.09
CA ASP A 262 -8.30 -15.41 8.45
C ASP A 262 -8.26 -16.01 7.03
N VAL A 263 -7.12 -15.86 6.33
CA VAL A 263 -6.95 -16.39 4.97
C VAL A 263 -6.61 -17.88 4.89
N GLU A 264 -6.45 -18.55 6.03
CA GLU A 264 -6.07 -19.96 6.07
C GLU A 264 -7.09 -20.85 5.35
N LYS A 265 -8.38 -20.53 5.47
CA LYS A 265 -9.50 -21.34 4.94
C LYS A 265 -9.87 -21.08 3.47
N TYR A 266 -9.22 -20.13 2.79
CA TYR A 266 -9.52 -19.79 1.40
C TYR A 266 -8.46 -20.29 0.44
N SER A 267 -8.85 -20.60 -0.79
CA SER A 267 -7.93 -20.92 -1.88
C SER A 267 -7.79 -19.78 -2.88
N VAL A 268 -8.81 -18.91 -2.98
CA VAL A 268 -8.86 -17.82 -3.97
C VAL A 268 -9.10 -16.48 -3.28
N PHE A 269 -8.25 -15.52 -3.58
CA PHE A 269 -8.47 -14.11 -3.29
C PHE A 269 -9.00 -13.42 -4.54
N PHE A 270 -10.18 -12.80 -4.46
CA PHE A 270 -10.76 -12.05 -5.56
C PHE A 270 -10.67 -10.55 -5.28
N ASN A 271 -9.97 -9.81 -6.15
CA ASN A 271 -9.84 -8.37 -6.05
C ASN A 271 -10.16 -7.69 -7.39
N PRO A 272 -11.37 -7.14 -7.55
CA PRO A 272 -11.77 -6.46 -8.79
C PRO A 272 -11.34 -4.98 -8.89
N SER A 273 -10.59 -4.46 -7.90
CA SER A 273 -10.27 -3.04 -7.83
C SER A 273 -9.36 -2.57 -8.97
N LEU A 274 -9.72 -1.42 -9.56
CA LEU A 274 -8.92 -0.68 -10.53
C LEU A 274 -8.24 0.56 -9.94
N SER A 275 -8.56 0.90 -8.69
CA SER A 275 -8.20 2.18 -8.07
C SER A 275 -6.84 2.20 -7.38
N GLU A 276 -6.20 1.04 -7.24
CA GLU A 276 -4.99 0.89 -6.44
C GLU A 276 -3.76 1.44 -7.17
N VAL A 277 -2.74 1.87 -6.42
CA VAL A 277 -1.39 2.02 -6.98
C VAL A 277 -0.77 0.64 -7.08
N LEU A 278 -0.60 -0.02 -5.94
CA LEU A 278 -0.28 -1.44 -5.85
C LEU A 278 -1.16 -2.01 -4.75
N CYS A 279 -1.91 -3.07 -5.06
CA CYS A 279 -2.78 -3.69 -4.07
C CYS A 279 -1.96 -4.59 -3.13
N THR A 280 -1.71 -4.13 -1.90
CA THR A 280 -0.94 -4.91 -0.91
C THR A 280 -1.61 -6.23 -0.57
N THR A 281 -2.94 -6.26 -0.51
CA THR A 281 -3.69 -7.49 -0.20
C THR A 281 -3.56 -8.54 -1.30
N THR A 282 -3.36 -8.13 -2.57
CA THR A 282 -2.96 -9.06 -3.65
C THR A 282 -1.59 -9.68 -3.39
N ALA A 283 -0.60 -8.88 -2.98
CA ALA A 283 0.73 -9.38 -2.64
C ALA A 283 0.69 -10.33 -1.44
N GLU A 284 -0.09 -9.98 -0.41
CA GLU A 284 -0.31 -10.79 0.80
C GLU A 284 -0.91 -12.15 0.46
N ALA A 285 -1.97 -12.19 -0.36
CA ALA A 285 -2.59 -13.43 -0.82
C ALA A 285 -1.62 -14.32 -1.62
N LEU A 286 -0.81 -13.73 -2.49
CA LEU A 286 0.21 -14.46 -3.26
C LEU A 286 1.30 -15.04 -2.35
N VAL A 287 1.77 -14.29 -1.36
CA VAL A 287 2.77 -14.74 -0.37
C VAL A 287 2.21 -15.87 0.52
N ALA A 288 0.91 -15.78 0.84
CA ALA A 288 0.15 -16.84 1.50
C ALA A 288 -0.11 -18.07 0.61
N GLY A 289 0.25 -18.02 -0.68
CA GLY A 289 0.05 -19.15 -1.60
C GLY A 289 -1.40 -19.37 -2.00
N ARG A 290 -2.16 -18.28 -2.15
CA ARG A 290 -3.53 -18.30 -2.69
C ARG A 290 -3.50 -17.99 -4.17
N HIS A 291 -4.50 -18.47 -4.90
CA HIS A 291 -4.79 -17.90 -6.21
C HIS A 291 -5.28 -16.47 -6.04
N VAL A 292 -4.95 -15.60 -6.98
CA VAL A 292 -5.48 -14.24 -7.04
C VAL A 292 -6.16 -14.02 -8.38
N VAL A 293 -7.39 -13.53 -8.35
CA VAL A 293 -8.15 -13.13 -9.54
C VAL A 293 -8.23 -11.61 -9.55
N ILE A 294 -7.64 -10.98 -10.57
CA ILE A 294 -7.46 -9.53 -10.64
C ILE A 294 -7.69 -8.98 -12.06
N PRO A 295 -8.13 -7.72 -12.21
CA PRO A 295 -8.36 -7.13 -13.52
C PRO A 295 -7.05 -6.77 -14.25
N ASP A 296 -7.13 -6.73 -15.58
CA ASP A 296 -6.10 -6.19 -16.47
C ASP A 296 -6.03 -4.66 -16.33
N CYS A 297 -5.07 -4.17 -15.55
CA CYS A 297 -4.85 -2.74 -15.32
C CYS A 297 -3.39 -2.45 -14.90
N PRO A 298 -2.88 -1.22 -15.12
CA PRO A 298 -1.49 -0.87 -14.81
C PRO A 298 -1.06 -1.18 -13.38
N ALA A 299 -1.96 -1.04 -12.40
CA ALA A 299 -1.70 -1.31 -10.98
C ALA A 299 -1.35 -2.77 -10.70
N ASN A 300 -1.89 -3.70 -11.51
CA ASN A 300 -1.74 -5.13 -11.32
C ASN A 300 -0.60 -5.74 -12.15
N THR A 301 -0.07 -5.00 -13.12
CA THR A 301 1.07 -5.45 -13.95
C THR A 301 2.28 -5.99 -13.16
N PRO A 302 2.63 -5.49 -11.95
CA PRO A 302 3.73 -6.06 -11.16
C PRO A 302 3.50 -7.51 -10.69
N PHE A 303 2.27 -8.01 -10.79
CA PHE A 303 1.90 -9.37 -10.40
C PHE A 303 1.86 -10.35 -11.58
N TYR A 304 1.77 -9.89 -12.84
CA TYR A 304 1.40 -10.77 -13.98
C TYR A 304 2.36 -11.92 -14.25
N ASP A 305 3.63 -11.78 -13.87
CA ASP A 305 4.61 -12.84 -14.05
C ASP A 305 4.68 -13.81 -12.84
N LEU A 306 3.93 -13.55 -11.77
CA LEU A 306 3.85 -14.43 -10.61
C LEU A 306 2.89 -15.60 -10.89
N PRO A 307 3.21 -16.79 -10.37
CA PRO A 307 2.27 -17.90 -10.47
C PRO A 307 1.00 -17.62 -9.65
N ASN A 308 -0.05 -18.39 -9.92
CA ASN A 308 -1.35 -18.31 -9.24
C ASN A 308 -2.12 -16.99 -9.49
N VAL A 309 -1.65 -16.16 -10.42
CA VAL A 309 -2.33 -14.93 -10.86
C VAL A 309 -3.19 -15.23 -12.07
N HIS A 310 -4.48 -14.90 -11.97
CA HIS A 310 -5.46 -15.00 -13.04
C HIS A 310 -5.95 -13.60 -13.40
N VAL A 311 -5.65 -13.17 -14.63
CA VAL A 311 -5.94 -11.81 -15.10
C VAL A 311 -7.15 -11.83 -16.03
N TYR A 312 -8.16 -11.01 -15.75
CA TYR A 312 -9.35 -10.89 -16.59
C TYR A 312 -9.50 -9.49 -17.18
N LYS A 313 -10.20 -9.38 -18.33
CA LYS A 313 -10.45 -8.10 -19.01
C LYS A 313 -11.92 -7.69 -19.04
N ASP A 314 -12.81 -8.66 -18.84
CA ASP A 314 -14.26 -8.50 -18.90
C ASP A 314 -14.95 -9.47 -17.93
N GLU A 315 -16.27 -9.36 -17.81
CA GLU A 315 -17.08 -10.17 -16.90
C GLU A 315 -17.01 -11.68 -17.19
N LYS A 316 -16.85 -12.08 -18.46
CA LYS A 316 -16.70 -13.49 -18.81
C LYS A 316 -15.35 -14.01 -18.31
N GLY A 317 -14.31 -13.20 -18.45
CA GLY A 317 -12.99 -13.52 -17.92
C GLY A 317 -12.96 -13.67 -16.39
N ILE A 318 -13.84 -12.99 -15.65
CA ILE A 318 -13.96 -13.19 -14.18
C ILE A 318 -14.39 -14.62 -13.88
N GLU A 319 -15.47 -15.07 -14.52
CA GLU A 319 -16.03 -16.42 -14.35
C GLU A 319 -15.01 -17.50 -14.75
N ASP A 320 -14.39 -17.36 -15.91
CA ASP A 320 -13.37 -18.30 -16.39
C ASP A 320 -12.18 -18.37 -15.41
N SER A 321 -11.72 -17.23 -14.91
CA SER A 321 -10.60 -17.13 -13.96
C SER A 321 -10.91 -17.74 -12.60
N ILE A 322 -12.10 -17.47 -12.04
CA ILE A 322 -12.52 -18.04 -10.76
C ILE A 322 -12.66 -19.56 -10.87
N ASN A 323 -13.33 -20.04 -11.93
CA ASN A 323 -13.50 -21.48 -12.15
C ASN A 323 -12.15 -22.19 -12.32
N GLN A 324 -11.22 -21.60 -13.06
CA GLN A 324 -9.86 -22.12 -13.21
C GLN A 324 -9.10 -22.15 -11.87
N ALA A 325 -9.20 -21.08 -11.07
CA ALA A 325 -8.56 -20.98 -9.77
C ALA A 325 -9.11 -22.02 -8.78
N LEU A 326 -10.43 -22.26 -8.78
CA LEU A 326 -11.06 -23.28 -7.93
C LEU A 326 -10.76 -24.71 -8.36
N ALA A 327 -10.56 -24.95 -9.65
CA ALA A 327 -10.30 -26.28 -10.21
C ALA A 327 -8.86 -26.78 -9.99
N THR A 328 -7.94 -25.93 -9.52
CA THR A 328 -6.52 -26.25 -9.42
C THR A 328 -5.94 -25.84 -8.08
N LEU A 329 -4.97 -26.61 -7.57
CA LEU A 329 -4.20 -26.18 -6.41
C LEU A 329 -3.24 -25.05 -6.80
N PRO A 330 -3.05 -24.03 -5.93
CA PRO A 330 -1.98 -23.06 -6.10
C PRO A 330 -0.62 -23.75 -6.16
N THR A 331 0.21 -23.29 -7.08
CA THR A 331 1.63 -23.66 -7.13
C THR A 331 2.40 -23.02 -5.97
N CYS A 332 3.61 -23.52 -5.69
CA CYS A 332 4.43 -23.03 -4.58
C CYS A 332 4.70 -21.50 -4.70
N PRO A 333 4.41 -20.70 -3.65
CA PRO A 333 4.55 -19.24 -3.71
C PRO A 333 5.98 -18.71 -3.57
N ASP A 334 7.02 -19.53 -3.74
CA ASP A 334 8.42 -19.14 -3.51
C ASP A 334 8.84 -17.89 -4.28
N LYS A 335 8.36 -17.74 -5.53
CA LYS A 335 8.63 -16.55 -6.34
C LYS A 335 8.03 -15.28 -5.71
N ALA A 336 6.79 -15.35 -5.23
CA ALA A 336 6.12 -14.24 -4.55
C ALA A 336 6.80 -13.96 -3.19
N ARG A 337 7.06 -15.00 -2.39
CA ARG A 337 7.74 -14.89 -1.09
C ARG A 337 9.11 -14.24 -1.20
N LYS A 338 9.90 -14.60 -2.23
CA LYS A 338 11.21 -13.97 -2.49
C LYS A 338 11.07 -12.52 -2.93
N ARG A 339 10.11 -12.22 -3.80
CA ARG A 339 9.89 -10.86 -4.34
C ARG A 339 9.47 -9.88 -3.25
N PHE A 340 8.52 -10.27 -2.41
CA PHE A 340 7.96 -9.42 -1.35
C PHE A 340 8.64 -9.63 0.01
N ASP A 341 9.85 -10.21 0.02
CA ASP A 341 10.65 -10.34 1.22
C ASP A 341 11.28 -9.00 1.60
N TRP A 342 11.05 -8.54 2.83
CA TRP A 342 11.55 -7.24 3.28
C TRP A 342 13.07 -7.12 3.25
N ALA A 343 13.83 -8.19 3.48
CA ALA A 343 15.29 -8.14 3.40
C ALA A 343 15.76 -7.95 1.95
N ASN A 344 15.13 -8.65 1.00
CA ASN A 344 15.40 -8.44 -0.44
C ASN A 344 15.01 -7.03 -0.90
N VAL A 345 13.87 -6.52 -0.45
CA VAL A 345 13.41 -5.15 -0.76
C VAL A 345 14.41 -4.12 -0.24
N CYS A 346 14.81 -4.24 1.02
CA CYS A 346 15.77 -3.30 1.62
C CYS A 346 17.12 -3.36 0.92
N LYS A 347 17.60 -4.57 0.59
CA LYS A 347 18.85 -4.75 -0.17
C LYS A 347 18.77 -4.07 -1.54
N SER A 348 17.68 -4.27 -2.27
CA SER A 348 17.48 -3.62 -3.57
C SER A 348 17.49 -2.09 -3.50
N ILE A 349 16.96 -1.51 -2.42
CA ILE A 349 16.98 -0.05 -2.23
C ILE A 349 18.40 0.42 -1.89
N VAL A 350 19.14 -0.33 -1.05
CA VAL A 350 20.54 -0.03 -0.72
C VAL A 350 21.43 -0.07 -1.97
N ASP A 351 21.27 -1.09 -2.81
CA ASP A 351 22.01 -1.20 -4.07
C ASP A 351 21.73 0.02 -4.97
N LEU A 352 20.47 0.44 -5.05
CA LEU A 352 20.08 1.67 -5.78
C LEU A 352 20.67 2.95 -5.15
N LEU A 353 20.86 3.00 -3.84
CA LEU A 353 21.53 4.12 -3.18
C LEU A 353 23.02 4.21 -3.55
N GLN A 354 23.68 3.06 -3.65
CA GLN A 354 25.14 2.95 -3.81
C GLN A 354 25.64 2.95 -5.26
N THR A 355 24.75 2.76 -6.24
CA THR A 355 25.04 2.92 -7.67
C THR A 355 25.41 4.34 -8.06
#